data_AF-A0A415FCG1-F1
#
_entry.id   AF-A0A415FCG1-F1
#
_cell.length_a   1.000
_cell.length_b   1.000
_cell.length_c   1.000
_cell.angle_alpha   90.00
_cell.angle_beta   90.00
_cell.angle_gamma   90.00
#
_symmetry.space_group_name_H-M   'P 1'
#
loop_
_entity.id
_entity.type
_entity.pdbx_description
1 polymer ?
#
loop_
_entity_poly.entity_id
_entity_poly.type
_entity_poly.pdbx_seq_one_letter_code
_entity_poly.pdbx_strand_id
1 'polypeptide(L)'
;TNRNKFVLGPSGSGKSFFMNHLVRQYYEQGAHVVLVDTGNSYQGLCGMIRRKTGGADGVYFTYTEDKPISFNPFYTDDYIFDVEKKDSIKTLLLTLWKSEDDKVTKTESGELGSAVSAYIERIQSDRSIVPSFNTFYEYMRDDYRKELAQRDIKVEKSDFNIDNMLTTMRQYYRGG
;
A
#
# COMPACT_ATOMS: atom_id res chain seq x y z
N THR A 1 29.11 6.73 1.63
CA THR A 1 29.34 5.31 1.98
C THR A 1 28.01 4.67 2.34
N ASN A 2 27.75 3.43 1.92
CA ASN A 2 26.52 2.70 2.24
C ASN A 2 26.43 2.40 3.76
N ARG A 3 25.25 2.55 4.38
CA ARG A 3 25.02 2.31 5.82
C ARG A 3 24.04 1.16 6.10
N ASN A 4 23.65 0.40 5.06
CA ASN A 4 22.77 -0.76 5.17
C ASN A 4 23.35 -1.79 6.16
N LYS A 5 22.48 -2.39 6.96
CA LYS A 5 22.83 -3.40 7.95
C LYS A 5 21.93 -4.61 7.76
N PHE A 6 22.52 -5.79 7.80
CA PHE A 6 21.81 -7.06 7.81
C PHE A 6 22.09 -7.75 9.13
N VAL A 7 21.03 -8.00 9.93
CA VAL A 7 21.13 -8.61 11.25
C VAL A 7 20.38 -9.94 11.20
N LEU A 8 21.11 -11.04 11.39
CA LEU A 8 20.58 -12.40 11.31
C LEU A 8 20.83 -13.15 12.62
N GLY A 9 19.88 -14.01 13.01
CA GLY A 9 19.98 -14.85 14.19
C GLY A 9 18.67 -15.59 14.47
N PRO A 10 18.69 -16.73 15.19
CA PRO A 10 17.48 -17.49 15.50
C PRO A 10 16.55 -16.73 16.46
N SER A 11 15.31 -17.20 16.62
CA SER A 11 14.40 -16.63 17.64
C SER A 11 15.07 -16.69 19.02
N GLY A 12 14.88 -15.66 19.85
CA GLY A 12 15.51 -15.54 21.17
C GLY A 12 16.99 -15.11 21.17
N SER A 13 17.66 -14.96 20.02
CA SER A 13 19.08 -14.59 19.96
C SER A 13 19.41 -13.13 20.29
N GLY A 14 18.45 -12.33 20.77
CA GLY A 14 18.65 -10.92 21.10
C GLY A 14 18.61 -9.93 19.93
N LYS A 15 18.15 -10.32 18.73
CA LYS A 15 18.05 -9.41 17.56
C LYS A 15 17.27 -8.13 17.88
N SER A 16 16.07 -8.26 18.44
CA SER A 16 15.22 -7.11 18.78
C SER A 16 15.83 -6.24 19.86
N PHE A 17 16.56 -6.83 20.81
CA PHE A 17 17.28 -6.10 21.85
C PHE A 17 18.38 -5.23 21.25
N PHE A 18 19.23 -5.83 20.41
CA PHE A 18 20.27 -5.10 19.67
C PHE A 18 19.70 -3.99 18.79
N MET A 19 18.66 -4.30 18.02
CA MET A 19 18.03 -3.33 17.12
C MET A 19 17.36 -2.17 17.88
N ASN A 20 16.74 -2.40 19.04
CA ASN A 20 16.20 -1.33 19.88
C ASN A 20 17.30 -0.34 20.30
N HIS A 21 18.45 -0.84 20.74
CA HIS A 21 19.59 0.01 21.10
C HIS A 21 20.13 0.78 19.89
N LEU A 22 20.29 0.10 18.75
CA LEU A 22 20.78 0.71 17.51
C LEU A 22 19.86 1.85 17.04
N VAL A 23 18.56 1.57 16.94
CA VAL A 23 17.53 2.55 16.54
C VAL A 23 17.54 3.74 17.49
N ARG A 24 17.57 3.50 18.80
CA ARG A 24 17.60 4.57 19.79
C ARG A 24 18.81 5.48 19.60
N GLN A 25 19.99 4.91 19.34
CA GLN A 25 21.19 5.72 19.08
C GLN A 25 21.06 6.56 17.80
N TYR A 26 20.50 6.01 16.73
CA TYR A 26 20.22 6.77 15.51
C TYR A 26 19.24 7.93 15.77
N TYR A 27 18.16 7.65 16.49
CA TYR A 27 17.19 8.66 16.89
C TYR A 27 17.83 9.77 17.74
N GLU A 28 18.64 9.43 18.76
CA GLU A 28 19.32 10.40 19.62
C GLU A 28 20.35 11.25 18.86
N GLN A 29 20.83 10.77 17.70
CA GLN A 29 21.69 11.52 16.77
C GLN A 29 20.91 12.36 15.74
N GLY A 30 19.58 12.45 15.87
CA GLY A 30 18.71 13.24 15.00
C GLY A 30 18.31 12.57 13.69
N ALA A 31 18.47 11.24 13.56
CA ALA A 31 17.97 10.52 12.40
C ALA A 31 16.44 10.38 12.45
N HIS A 32 15.77 10.60 11.32
CA HIS A 32 14.36 10.21 11.16
C HIS A 32 14.28 8.68 11.01
N VAL A 33 13.52 8.02 11.89
CA VAL A 33 13.44 6.56 11.94
C VAL A 33 12.01 6.11 11.65
N VAL A 34 11.85 5.30 10.61
CA VAL A 34 10.61 4.56 10.31
C VAL A 34 10.90 3.07 10.46
N LEU A 35 10.04 2.36 11.20
CA LEU A 35 10.20 0.94 11.50
C LEU A 35 8.91 0.19 11.22
N VAL A 36 9.05 -0.96 10.56
CA VAL A 36 7.98 -1.96 10.44
C VAL A 36 8.24 -3.03 11.49
N ASP A 37 7.33 -3.15 12.46
CA ASP A 37 7.46 -4.02 13.63
C ASP A 37 6.34 -5.08 13.63
N THR A 38 6.70 -6.33 13.36
CA THR A 38 5.75 -7.46 13.38
C THR A 38 5.61 -8.08 14.77
N GLY A 39 6.50 -7.76 15.72
CA GLY A 39 6.60 -8.46 17.02
C GLY A 39 6.37 -7.56 18.23
N ASN A 40 5.84 -6.35 18.04
CA ASN A 40 5.66 -5.32 19.08
C ASN A 40 6.94 -4.99 19.87
N SER A 41 8.11 -5.30 19.32
CA SER A 41 9.39 -5.19 20.00
C SER A 41 9.83 -3.75 20.24
N TYR A 42 9.26 -2.79 19.51
CA TYR A 42 9.67 -1.38 19.57
C TYR A 42 8.60 -0.47 20.19
N GLN A 43 7.46 -1.02 20.62
CA GLN A 43 6.39 -0.27 21.27
C GLN A 43 6.88 0.43 22.55
N GLY A 44 7.71 -0.26 23.35
CA GLY A 44 8.30 0.31 24.57
C GLY A 44 9.23 1.48 24.29
N LEU A 45 10.07 1.38 23.24
CA LEU A 45 10.96 2.45 22.81
C LEU A 45 10.17 3.68 22.33
N CYS A 46 9.18 3.48 21.47
CA CYS A 46 8.31 4.57 21.01
C CYS A 46 7.59 5.25 22.18
N GLY A 47 7.02 4.47 23.11
CA GLY A 47 6.38 5.01 24.31
C GLY A 47 7.33 5.80 25.21
N MET A 48 8.58 5.37 25.35
CA MET A 48 9.61 6.11 26.09
C MET A 48 9.94 7.44 25.41
N ILE A 49 10.15 7.43 24.10
CA ILE A 49 10.42 8.64 23.31
C ILE A 49 9.23 9.60 23.45
N ARG A 50 8.00 9.11 23.28
CA ARG A 50 6.77 9.89 23.39
C ARG A 50 6.62 10.59 24.73
N ARG A 51 6.91 9.89 25.83
CA ARG A 51 6.90 10.50 27.18
C ARG A 51 7.99 11.57 27.29
N LYS A 52 9.20 11.31 26.80
CA LYS A 52 10.33 12.24 26.87
C LYS A 52 10.07 13.53 26.07
N THR A 53 9.39 13.43 24.93
CA THR A 53 9.13 14.55 24.03
C THR A 53 7.77 15.22 24.27
N GLY A 54 7.02 14.80 25.29
CA GLY A 54 5.68 15.33 25.57
C GLY A 54 4.67 15.06 24.44
N GLY A 55 4.86 13.98 23.67
CA GLY A 55 3.99 13.59 22.57
C GLY A 55 4.40 14.11 21.19
N ALA A 56 5.47 14.91 21.09
CA ALA A 56 5.96 15.42 19.80
C ALA A 56 6.62 14.34 18.91
N ASP A 57 7.02 13.21 19.49
CA ASP A 57 7.65 12.09 18.78
C ASP A 57 7.26 10.75 19.45
N GLY A 58 7.77 9.61 18.98
CA GLY A 58 7.50 8.29 19.54
C GLY A 58 6.13 7.75 19.16
N VAL A 59 5.76 7.91 17.89
CA VAL A 59 4.49 7.43 17.35
C VAL A 59 4.58 5.93 17.06
N TYR A 60 3.64 5.16 17.57
CA TYR A 60 3.52 3.73 17.31
C TYR A 60 2.11 3.45 16.76
N PHE A 61 2.02 3.13 15.47
CA PHE A 61 0.78 2.67 14.85
C PHE A 61 0.72 1.15 14.98
N THR A 62 -0.34 0.65 15.59
CA THR A 62 -0.58 -0.79 15.73
C THR A 62 -1.97 -1.14 15.23
N TYR A 63 -2.11 -2.38 14.78
CA TYR A 63 -3.41 -2.95 14.47
C TYR A 63 -4.19 -3.14 15.78
N THR A 64 -5.45 -2.72 15.77
CA THR A 64 -6.45 -3.15 16.74
C THR A 64 -7.65 -3.66 15.97
N GLU A 65 -8.41 -4.64 16.49
CA GLU A 65 -9.62 -5.13 15.82
C GLU A 65 -10.61 -3.99 15.53
N ASP A 66 -10.69 -3.01 16.44
CA ASP A 66 -11.58 -1.85 16.31
C ASP A 66 -11.05 -0.77 15.33
N LYS A 67 -9.73 -0.73 15.12
CA LYS A 67 -9.05 0.23 14.23
C LYS A 67 -7.89 -0.47 13.53
N PRO A 68 -8.16 -1.15 12.39
CA PRO A 68 -7.09 -1.68 11.56
C PRO A 68 -6.23 -0.53 11.01
N ILE A 69 -4.96 -0.81 10.75
CA ILE A 69 -4.12 0.14 10.02
C ILE A 69 -4.59 0.15 8.56
N SER A 70 -5.26 1.23 8.17
CA SER A 70 -5.66 1.47 6.79
C SER A 70 -4.64 2.39 6.10
N PHE A 71 -4.17 2.01 4.92
CA PHE A 71 -3.36 2.87 4.05
C PHE A 71 -4.12 3.10 2.75
N ASN A 72 -4.31 4.36 2.36
CA ASN A 72 -4.97 4.69 1.10
C ASN A 72 -3.91 4.92 0.00
N PRO A 73 -3.73 3.97 -0.93
CA PRO A 73 -2.72 4.10 -1.98
C PRO A 73 -3.06 5.15 -3.02
N PHE A 74 -4.31 5.63 -3.07
CA PHE A 74 -4.79 6.63 -4.02
C PHE A 74 -4.78 8.05 -3.44
N TYR A 75 -4.28 8.26 -2.22
CA TYR A 75 -4.22 9.58 -1.60
C TYR A 75 -2.86 10.24 -1.78
N THR A 76 -2.85 11.50 -2.24
CA THR A 76 -1.74 12.44 -2.07
C THR A 76 -2.30 13.84 -1.81
N ASP A 77 -1.58 14.67 -1.06
CA ASP A 77 -2.04 16.03 -0.73
C ASP A 77 -2.11 16.94 -1.97
N ASP A 78 -1.24 16.69 -2.94
CA ASP A 78 -1.04 17.49 -4.16
C ASP A 78 -1.70 16.90 -5.42
N TYR A 79 -2.26 15.69 -5.31
CA TYR A 79 -2.75 14.87 -6.43
C TYR A 79 -1.72 14.61 -7.54
N ILE A 80 -0.43 14.60 -7.20
CA ILE A 80 0.65 14.23 -8.13
C ILE A 80 0.92 12.73 -8.01
N PHE A 81 0.72 12.04 -9.13
CA PHE A 81 1.01 10.61 -9.29
C PHE A 81 2.03 10.44 -10.41
N ASP A 82 3.30 10.40 -10.03
CA ASP A 82 4.38 10.07 -10.94
C ASP A 82 4.31 8.59 -11.40
N VAL A 83 5.20 8.23 -12.32
CA VAL A 83 5.27 6.88 -12.88
C VAL A 83 5.50 5.83 -11.79
N GLU A 84 6.39 6.11 -10.84
CA GLU A 84 6.74 5.19 -9.75
C GLU A 84 5.55 4.94 -8.82
N LYS A 85 4.76 5.96 -8.50
CA LYS A 85 3.57 5.84 -7.66
C LYS A 85 2.46 5.10 -8.38
N LYS A 86 2.22 5.37 -9.66
CA LYS A 86 1.29 4.59 -10.49
C LYS A 86 1.70 3.11 -10.54
N ASP A 87 2.99 2.83 -10.72
CA ASP A 87 3.52 1.46 -10.72
C ASP A 87 3.44 0.78 -9.35
N SER A 88 3.62 1.52 -8.26
CA SER A 88 3.44 1.02 -6.89
C SER A 88 1.98 0.66 -6.61
N ILE A 89 1.03 1.51 -7.03
CA ILE A 89 -0.41 1.24 -6.92
C ILE A 89 -0.76 -0.01 -7.74
N LYS A 90 -0.31 -0.09 -9.00
CA LYS A 90 -0.51 -1.25 -9.86
C LYS A 90 0.04 -2.53 -9.23
N THR A 91 1.25 -2.48 -8.67
CA THR A 91 1.88 -3.63 -8.01
C THR A 91 1.08 -4.08 -6.80
N LEU A 92 0.65 -3.15 -5.96
CA LEU A 92 -0.23 -3.46 -4.82
C LEU A 92 -1.53 -4.12 -5.28
N LEU A 93 -2.20 -3.58 -6.29
CA LEU A 93 -3.46 -4.14 -6.80
C LEU A 93 -3.26 -5.54 -7.40
N LEU A 94 -2.15 -5.80 -8.11
CA LEU A 94 -1.81 -7.14 -8.58
C LEU A 94 -1.62 -8.11 -7.41
N THR A 95 -0.90 -7.72 -6.37
CA THR A 95 -0.69 -8.54 -5.17
C THR A 95 -2.00 -8.84 -4.44
N LEU A 96 -2.96 -7.93 -4.44
CA LEU A 96 -4.27 -8.15 -3.82
C LEU A 96 -5.20 -9.02 -4.67
N TRP A 97 -5.06 -8.97 -6.00
CA TRP A 97 -5.88 -9.72 -6.93
C TRP A 97 -5.38 -11.16 -7.13
N LYS A 98 -4.07 -11.36 -7.15
CA LYS A 98 -3.43 -12.60 -7.59
C LYS A 98 -2.91 -13.40 -6.40
N SER A 99 -3.12 -14.71 -6.46
CA SER A 99 -2.55 -15.66 -5.49
C SER A 99 -1.06 -15.85 -5.75
N GLU A 100 -0.28 -16.38 -4.80
CA GLU A 100 1.15 -16.62 -4.99
C GLU A 100 1.47 -17.51 -6.20
N ASP A 101 0.56 -18.43 -6.54
CA ASP A 101 0.68 -19.36 -7.67
C ASP A 101 0.18 -18.77 -9.00
N ASP A 102 -0.52 -17.63 -8.99
CA ASP A 102 -1.10 -17.03 -10.18
C ASP A 102 -0.06 -16.22 -10.96
N LYS A 103 0.30 -16.68 -12.15
CA LYS A 103 1.16 -15.89 -13.05
C LYS A 103 0.39 -14.70 -13.62
N VAL A 104 0.91 -13.49 -13.39
CA VAL A 104 0.42 -12.27 -14.02
C VAL A 104 0.91 -12.21 -15.46
N THR A 105 -0.01 -12.12 -16.41
CA THR A 105 0.37 -11.94 -17.82
C THR A 105 0.74 -10.48 -18.11
N LYS A 106 1.47 -10.24 -19.21
CA LYS A 106 1.78 -8.87 -19.66
C LYS A 106 0.52 -8.07 -19.95
N THR A 107 -0.52 -8.72 -20.50
CA THR A 107 -1.79 -8.07 -20.82
C THR A 107 -2.53 -7.68 -19.56
N GLU A 108 -2.61 -8.57 -18.54
CA GLU A 108 -3.24 -8.24 -17.26
C GLU A 108 -2.57 -7.05 -16.57
N SER A 109 -1.23 -7.05 -16.53
CA SER A 109 -0.45 -5.95 -15.96
C SER A 109 -0.65 -4.64 -16.75
N GLY A 110 -0.69 -4.71 -18.09
CA GLY A 110 -0.93 -3.57 -18.96
C GLY A 110 -2.33 -2.97 -18.81
N GLU A 111 -3.36 -3.83 -18.73
CA GLU A 111 -4.74 -3.40 -18.56
C GLU A 111 -4.99 -2.79 -17.18
N LEU A 112 -4.44 -3.39 -16.13
CA LEU A 112 -4.54 -2.82 -14.79
C LEU A 112 -3.78 -1.49 -14.68
N GLY A 113 -2.62 -1.36 -15.32
CA GLY A 113 -1.88 -0.10 -15.40
C GLY A 113 -2.65 0.99 -16.13
N SER A 114 -3.35 0.63 -17.22
CA SER A 114 -4.22 1.53 -17.97
C SER A 114 -5.42 1.98 -17.13
N ALA A 115 -6.05 1.05 -16.42
CA ALA A 115 -7.14 1.32 -15.50
C ALA A 115 -6.74 2.28 -14.36
N VAL A 116 -5.58 2.05 -13.74
CA VAL A 116 -5.03 2.93 -12.69
C VAL A 116 -4.78 4.33 -13.23
N SER A 117 -4.22 4.43 -14.44
CA SER A 117 -3.93 5.72 -15.08
C SER A 117 -5.22 6.50 -15.37
N ALA A 118 -6.21 5.85 -15.98
CA ALA A 118 -7.49 6.46 -16.30
C ALA A 118 -8.26 6.88 -15.04
N TYR A 119 -8.23 6.06 -13.99
CA TYR A 119 -8.82 6.43 -12.70
C TYR A 119 -8.14 7.65 -12.06
N ILE A 120 -6.81 7.72 -12.13
CA ILE A 120 -6.05 8.88 -11.63
C ILE A 120 -6.40 10.15 -12.40
N GLU A 121 -6.51 10.07 -13.73
CA GLU A 121 -6.95 11.20 -14.56
C GLU A 121 -8.37 11.66 -14.19
N ARG A 122 -9.25 10.72 -13.86
CA ARG A 122 -10.62 11.01 -13.39
C ARG A 122 -10.62 11.77 -12.06
N ILE A 123 -9.90 11.33 -11.04
CA ILE A 123 -9.84 12.04 -9.75
C ILE A 123 -9.06 13.38 -9.84
N GLN A 124 -8.21 13.52 -10.86
CA GLN A 124 -7.52 14.78 -11.15
C GLN A 124 -8.44 15.79 -11.82
N SER A 125 -9.32 15.34 -12.72
CA SER A 125 -10.28 16.19 -13.43
C SER A 125 -11.52 16.50 -12.61
N ASP A 126 -12.00 15.57 -11.79
CA ASP A 126 -13.14 15.75 -10.89
C ASP A 126 -12.73 15.62 -9.42
N ARG A 127 -12.52 16.77 -8.78
CA ARG A 127 -12.14 16.87 -7.36
C ARG A 127 -13.27 16.52 -6.39
N SER A 128 -14.48 16.28 -6.86
CA SER A 128 -15.57 15.80 -5.99
C SER A 128 -15.41 14.32 -5.62
N ILE A 129 -14.60 13.57 -6.39
CA ILE A 129 -14.32 12.16 -6.13
C ILE A 129 -13.22 12.06 -5.07
N VAL A 130 -13.57 11.51 -3.91
CA VAL A 130 -12.58 11.24 -2.84
C VAL A 130 -11.70 10.07 -3.29
N PRO A 131 -10.39 10.25 -3.50
CA PRO A 131 -9.52 9.18 -3.95
C PRO A 131 -9.46 8.07 -2.90
N SER A 132 -9.88 6.88 -3.26
CA SER A 132 -9.82 5.71 -2.39
C SER A 132 -9.88 4.41 -3.19
N PHE A 133 -9.65 3.29 -2.51
CA PHE A 133 -9.90 1.98 -3.09
C PHE A 133 -11.37 1.79 -3.48
N ASN A 134 -12.32 2.32 -2.70
CA ASN A 134 -13.75 2.15 -2.95
C ASN A 134 -14.17 2.81 -4.27
N THR A 135 -13.74 4.04 -4.49
CA THR A 135 -14.05 4.78 -5.72
C THR A 135 -13.31 4.23 -6.94
N PHE A 136 -12.11 3.66 -6.76
CA PHE A 136 -11.44 2.87 -7.81
C PHE A 136 -12.23 1.61 -8.14
N TYR A 137 -12.69 0.88 -7.14
CA TYR A 137 -13.49 -0.34 -7.32
C TYR A 137 -14.83 -0.05 -8.02
N GLU A 138 -15.53 1.01 -7.61
CA GLU A 138 -16.77 1.50 -8.24
C GLU A 138 -16.51 1.90 -9.70
N TYR A 139 -15.43 2.64 -9.98
CA TYR A 139 -15.00 2.98 -11.33
C TYR A 139 -14.77 1.74 -12.19
N MET A 140 -14.06 0.74 -11.67
CA MET A 140 -13.83 -0.53 -12.38
C MET A 140 -15.13 -1.27 -12.66
N ARG A 141 -16.06 -1.29 -11.70
CA ARG A 141 -17.35 -1.98 -11.78
C ARG A 141 -18.32 -1.30 -12.74
N ASP A 142 -18.35 0.02 -12.80
CA ASP A 142 -19.43 0.75 -13.46
C ASP A 142 -19.01 1.39 -14.78
N ASP A 143 -17.78 1.88 -14.88
CA ASP A 143 -17.33 2.72 -15.98
C ASP A 143 -16.26 2.00 -16.82
N TYR A 144 -15.13 1.61 -16.23
CA TYR A 144 -14.00 1.02 -16.97
C TYR A 144 -14.40 -0.25 -17.72
N ARG A 145 -15.28 -1.08 -17.15
CA ARG A 145 -15.77 -2.29 -17.86
C ARG A 145 -16.55 -1.96 -19.14
N LYS A 146 -17.25 -0.82 -19.17
CA LYS A 146 -17.98 -0.36 -20.36
C LYS A 146 -17.00 0.19 -21.38
N GLU A 147 -16.02 0.97 -20.92
CA GLU A 147 -14.92 1.45 -21.76
C GLU A 147 -14.19 0.30 -22.44
N LEU A 148 -13.82 -0.74 -21.67
CA LEU A 148 -13.17 -1.95 -22.17
C LEU A 148 -13.99 -2.64 -23.26
N ALA A 149 -15.32 -2.72 -23.09
CA ALA A 149 -16.22 -3.34 -24.05
C ALA A 149 -16.43 -2.51 -25.34
N GLN A 150 -16.16 -1.21 -25.29
CA GLN A 150 -16.32 -0.28 -26.43
C GLN A 150 -15.02 -0.08 -27.23
N ARG A 151 -13.88 -0.65 -26.80
CA ARG A 151 -12.61 -0.50 -27.52
C ARG A 151 -12.64 -1.23 -28.86
N ASP A 152 -12.00 -0.62 -29.87
CA ASP A 152 -11.80 -1.23 -31.19
C ASP A 152 -10.95 -2.51 -31.10
N ILE A 153 -9.92 -2.50 -30.24
CA ILE A 153 -9.12 -3.67 -29.92
C ILE A 153 -9.76 -4.36 -28.72
N LYS A 154 -10.40 -5.50 -28.98
CA LYS A 154 -11.05 -6.28 -27.93
C LYS A 154 -10.01 -6.94 -27.02
N VAL A 155 -10.17 -6.73 -25.73
CA VAL A 155 -9.47 -7.48 -24.69
C VAL A 155 -10.35 -8.66 -24.32
N GLU A 156 -9.88 -9.87 -24.58
CA GLU A 156 -10.65 -11.06 -24.27
C GLU A 156 -10.66 -11.31 -22.75
N LYS A 157 -11.70 -12.02 -22.28
CA LYS A 157 -11.83 -12.37 -20.86
C LYS A 157 -10.65 -13.22 -20.36
N SER A 158 -10.00 -13.99 -21.25
CA SER A 158 -8.78 -14.74 -20.95
C SER A 158 -7.56 -13.85 -20.73
N ASP A 159 -7.56 -12.64 -21.30
CA ASP A 159 -6.45 -11.70 -21.22
C ASP A 159 -6.60 -10.74 -20.04
N PHE A 160 -7.84 -10.37 -19.68
CA PHE A 160 -8.14 -9.57 -18.50
C PHE A 160 -9.54 -9.87 -17.95
N ASN A 161 -9.61 -10.68 -16.90
CA ASN A 161 -10.88 -11.06 -16.28
C ASN A 161 -11.30 -10.07 -15.20
N ILE A 162 -11.92 -8.96 -15.61
CA ILE A 162 -12.41 -7.92 -14.69
C ILE A 162 -13.45 -8.44 -13.68
N ASP A 163 -14.28 -9.43 -14.06
CA ASP A 163 -15.26 -10.01 -13.15
C ASP A 163 -14.58 -10.76 -12.00
N ASN A 164 -13.53 -11.54 -12.31
CA ASN A 164 -12.72 -12.21 -11.31
C ASN A 164 -12.01 -11.20 -10.40
N MET A 165 -11.40 -10.16 -10.98
CA MET A 165 -10.77 -9.09 -10.23
C MET A 165 -11.74 -8.45 -9.23
N LEU A 166 -12.91 -8.02 -9.69
CA LEU A 166 -13.93 -7.42 -8.83
C LEU A 166 -14.44 -8.39 -7.77
N THR A 167 -14.53 -9.69 -8.06
CA THR A 167 -14.94 -10.71 -7.10
C THR A 167 -13.91 -10.89 -6.00
N THR A 168 -12.63 -11.09 -6.35
CA THR A 168 -11.53 -11.30 -5.40
C THR A 168 -11.32 -10.06 -4.53
N MET A 169 -11.41 -8.88 -5.13
CA MET A 169 -11.14 -7.62 -4.46
C MET A 169 -12.33 -7.09 -3.65
N ARG A 170 -13.50 -7.73 -3.73
CA ARG A 170 -14.72 -7.32 -3.01
C ARG A 170 -14.53 -7.27 -1.49
N GLN A 171 -13.67 -8.12 -0.94
CA GLN A 171 -13.38 -8.15 0.50
C GLN A 171 -12.76 -6.85 1.03
N TYR A 172 -12.13 -6.05 0.16
CA TYR A 172 -11.55 -4.75 0.50
C TYR A 172 -12.50 -3.58 0.21
N TYR A 173 -13.67 -3.84 -0.39
CA TYR A 173 -14.65 -2.82 -0.74
C TYR A 173 -15.66 -2.62 0.39
N ARG A 174 -15.72 -1.41 0.96
CA ARG A 174 -16.59 -1.01 2.09
C ARG A 174 -16.51 -1.97 3.28
N GLY A 175 -15.32 -2.06 3.89
CA GLY A 175 -15.06 -2.95 5.02
C GLY A 175 -13.58 -3.24 5.27
N GLY A 176 -12.68 -2.62 4.50
CA GLY A 176 -11.24 -2.51 4.74
C GLY A 176 -10.79 -1.06 4.63
#